data_AF-A0AAW0ACL9-F1
#
_entry.id   AF-A0AAW0ACL9-F1
#
_cell.length_a   1.000
_cell.length_b   1.000
_cell.length_c   1.000
_cell.angle_alpha   90.00
_cell.angle_beta   90.00
_cell.angle_gamma   90.00
#
_symmetry.space_group_name_H-M   'P 1'
#
loop_
_entity.id
_entity.type
_entity.pdbx_description
1 polymer ?
#
loop_
_entity_poly.entity_id
_entity_poly.type
_entity_poly.pdbx_seq_one_letter_code
_entity_poly.pdbx_strand_id
1 'polypeptide(L)'
;MLPTSPIETFAPDSDLFSPDFSSLFANSQAGSLTQMQRNPAFSLQQPTQNGLYGSVPATDNSFFPWNMPWESSLASSLTTASHNDLCNVNATYTNLFHAFTVAKEQLSTLQVAFNTLSKSVTQSRSEASTSPLSTSLSTELADRKDPRLSKIHFWDRQTSAPRGNKRMAADINVMTNYIEKEDESIISGKEAQEIRATQLVIYRDIQRACPEDLPKTWGAASLAVITYHRAHMYAAHPILRLCSGHWKVERLATQTYSSWYTAVL
;
A
#
# COMPACT_ATOMS: atom_id res chain seq x y z
N MET A 1 35.86 40.96 -12.65
CA MET A 1 34.76 40.89 -13.63
C MET A 1 34.31 39.43 -13.69
N LEU A 2 33.15 39.12 -13.11
CA LEU A 2 32.55 37.78 -13.14
C LEU A 2 31.41 37.78 -14.16
N PRO A 3 31.26 36.73 -14.98
CA PRO A 3 30.19 36.67 -15.98
C PRO A 3 28.88 36.24 -15.33
N THR A 4 27.86 37.09 -15.47
CA THR A 4 26.45 36.77 -15.18
C THR A 4 25.84 35.99 -16.34
N SER A 5 25.43 34.75 -16.09
CA SER A 5 24.65 33.94 -17.03
C SER A 5 23.16 34.33 -16.97
N PRO A 6 22.42 34.33 -18.09
CA PRO A 6 21.01 34.66 -18.11
C PRO A 6 20.14 33.50 -17.60
N ILE A 7 19.10 33.85 -16.85
CA ILE A 7 18.07 32.95 -16.33
C ILE A 7 17.03 32.75 -17.45
N GLU A 8 16.99 31.55 -18.04
CA GLU A 8 15.92 31.13 -18.95
C GLU A 8 14.64 30.84 -18.15
N THR A 9 13.56 31.49 -18.55
CA THR A 9 12.22 31.34 -17.97
C THR A 9 11.48 30.26 -18.76
N PHE A 10 11.31 29.08 -18.16
CA PHE A 10 10.46 28.02 -18.72
C PHE A 10 8.99 28.31 -18.41
N ALA A 11 8.18 28.52 -19.45
CA ALA A 11 6.73 28.47 -19.37
C ALA A 11 6.27 27.00 -19.47
N PRO A 12 5.29 26.54 -18.67
CA PRO A 12 4.72 25.21 -18.82
C PRO A 12 3.66 25.21 -19.93
N ASP A 13 3.93 24.49 -21.02
CA ASP A 13 2.94 24.10 -22.02
C ASP A 13 1.93 23.15 -21.36
N SER A 14 0.69 23.62 -21.21
CA SER A 14 -0.42 22.88 -20.64
C SER A 14 -1.53 22.67 -21.65
N ASP A 15 -1.19 22.04 -22.78
CA ASP A 15 -2.17 21.52 -23.74
C ASP A 15 -1.59 20.27 -24.38
N LEU A 16 -2.13 19.10 -24.01
CA LEU A 16 -2.33 17.90 -24.85
C LEU A 16 -2.77 16.74 -23.94
N PHE A 17 -3.80 16.02 -24.39
CA PHE A 17 -4.47 14.85 -23.80
C PHE A 17 -5.66 15.10 -22.85
N SER A 18 -6.83 15.30 -23.45
CA SER A 18 -8.10 14.77 -22.96
C SER A 18 -8.68 13.83 -24.02
N PRO A 19 -8.74 12.51 -23.80
CA PRO A 19 -9.54 11.64 -24.66
C PRO A 19 -11.02 11.75 -24.24
N ASP A 20 -11.84 12.23 -25.18
CA ASP A 20 -13.30 12.23 -25.06
C ASP A 20 -13.83 10.81 -25.24
N PHE A 21 -14.39 10.23 -24.17
CA PHE A 21 -14.98 8.89 -24.13
C PHE A 21 -16.51 8.90 -24.24
N SER A 22 -17.12 10.04 -24.57
CA SER A 22 -18.58 10.24 -24.46
C SER A 22 -19.40 9.58 -25.58
N SER A 23 -18.78 8.89 -26.54
CA SER A 23 -19.47 8.41 -27.77
C SER A 23 -19.80 6.91 -27.83
N LEU A 24 -19.52 6.12 -26.78
CA LEU A 24 -19.63 4.64 -26.86
C LEU A 24 -20.90 4.01 -26.26
N PHE A 25 -21.84 4.77 -25.68
CA PHE A 25 -23.01 4.19 -24.99
C PHE A 25 -24.38 4.63 -25.51
N ALA A 26 -24.49 4.98 -26.79
CA ALA A 26 -25.77 5.16 -27.45
C ALA A 26 -26.03 3.98 -28.40
N ASN A 27 -26.61 2.89 -27.88
CA ASN A 27 -27.59 2.01 -28.56
C ASN A 27 -27.73 0.67 -27.80
N SER A 28 -28.78 0.54 -27.00
CA SER A 28 -29.36 -0.77 -26.70
C SER A 28 -30.87 -0.60 -26.57
N GLN A 29 -31.56 -0.70 -27.71
CA GLN A 29 -33.01 -0.85 -27.73
C GLN A 29 -33.39 -2.32 -27.54
N ALA A 30 -34.55 -2.48 -26.91
CA ALA A 30 -35.24 -3.70 -26.57
C ALA A 30 -35.26 -4.77 -27.68
N GLY A 31 -34.89 -5.99 -27.31
CA GLY A 31 -35.04 -7.21 -28.12
C GLY A 31 -35.84 -8.26 -27.36
N SER A 32 -37.00 -8.61 -27.91
CA SER A 32 -38.02 -9.53 -27.42
C SER A 32 -37.55 -10.98 -27.31
N LEU A 33 -38.21 -11.70 -26.38
CA LEU A 33 -38.26 -13.16 -26.21
C LEU A 33 -38.13 -13.97 -27.51
N THR A 34 -37.27 -14.99 -27.50
CA THR A 34 -37.53 -16.24 -28.24
C THR A 34 -37.06 -17.43 -27.43
N GLN A 35 -38.02 -18.31 -27.20
CA GLN A 35 -37.95 -19.61 -26.56
C GLN A 35 -37.10 -20.56 -27.40
N MET A 36 -36.07 -21.20 -26.83
CA MET A 36 -35.39 -22.33 -27.48
C MET A 36 -35.11 -23.47 -26.51
N GLN A 37 -36.00 -24.47 -26.61
CA GLN A 37 -35.78 -25.91 -26.64
C GLN A 37 -34.54 -26.51 -25.97
N ARG A 38 -34.82 -27.37 -24.98
CA ARG A 38 -33.96 -28.43 -24.45
C ARG A 38 -33.40 -29.31 -25.58
N ASN A 39 -32.13 -29.71 -25.45
CA ASN A 39 -31.65 -31.01 -25.91
C ASN A 39 -30.67 -31.63 -24.89
N PRO A 40 -30.63 -32.96 -24.75
CA PRO A 40 -29.88 -33.67 -23.71
C PRO A 40 -28.54 -34.25 -24.20
N ALA A 41 -27.77 -34.73 -23.21
CA ALA A 41 -26.63 -35.67 -23.30
C ALA A 41 -25.30 -35.13 -23.85
N PHE A 42 -24.50 -34.57 -22.94
CA PHE A 42 -23.04 -34.46 -23.10
C PHE A 42 -22.39 -35.68 -22.42
N SER A 43 -21.94 -36.64 -23.22
CA SER A 43 -21.15 -37.78 -22.74
C SER A 43 -19.68 -37.37 -22.74
N LEU A 44 -19.11 -37.15 -21.56
CA LEU A 44 -17.68 -36.84 -21.39
C LEU A 44 -16.86 -38.14 -21.39
N GLN A 45 -16.08 -38.32 -22.44
CA GLN A 45 -15.07 -39.36 -22.55
C GLN A 45 -13.80 -38.88 -21.83
N GLN A 46 -13.40 -39.57 -20.76
CA GLN A 46 -12.15 -39.27 -20.06
C GLN A 46 -10.94 -39.74 -20.88
N PRO A 47 -9.87 -38.94 -20.99
CA PRO A 47 -8.59 -39.44 -21.47
C PRO A 47 -7.85 -40.16 -20.33
N THR A 48 -7.54 -41.44 -20.55
CA THR A 48 -6.56 -42.19 -19.77
C THR A 48 -5.17 -41.60 -20.00
N GLN A 49 -4.60 -40.95 -18.99
CA GLN A 49 -3.17 -40.61 -18.98
C GLN A 49 -2.41 -41.65 -18.15
N ASN A 50 -1.77 -42.59 -18.85
CA ASN A 50 -0.62 -43.34 -18.35
C ASN A 50 0.63 -42.53 -18.69
N GLY A 51 1.33 -42.02 -17.69
CA GLY A 51 2.58 -41.26 -17.89
C GLY A 51 3.38 -41.19 -16.61
N LEU A 52 4.40 -42.06 -16.52
CA LEU A 52 5.44 -42.07 -15.50
C LEU A 52 6.09 -40.68 -15.35
N TYR A 53 5.97 -40.07 -14.17
CA TYR A 53 6.89 -39.03 -13.72
C TYR A 53 7.35 -39.31 -12.29
N GLY A 54 8.67 -39.21 -12.13
CA GLY A 54 9.41 -39.58 -10.93
C GLY A 54 9.10 -38.71 -9.72
N SER A 55 9.26 -39.34 -8.56
CA SER A 55 9.08 -38.81 -7.23
C SER A 55 9.94 -37.58 -6.97
N VAL A 56 9.30 -36.43 -6.75
CA VAL A 56 9.92 -35.24 -6.13
C VAL A 56 9.68 -35.34 -4.61
N PRO A 57 10.70 -35.12 -3.75
CA PRO A 57 10.53 -35.22 -2.31
C PRO A 57 9.57 -34.15 -1.79
N ALA A 58 8.61 -34.59 -0.99
CA ALA A 58 7.57 -33.77 -0.39
C ALA A 58 8.17 -32.63 0.46
N THR A 59 7.93 -31.39 0.06
CA THR A 59 8.00 -30.23 0.96
C THR A 59 6.74 -30.23 1.82
N ASP A 60 6.94 -30.42 3.12
CA ASP A 60 5.90 -30.44 4.15
C ASP A 60 5.24 -29.05 4.26
N ASN A 61 4.12 -28.88 3.54
CA ASN A 61 3.31 -27.66 3.49
C ASN A 61 2.10 -27.78 4.45
N SER A 62 2.32 -28.30 5.66
CA SER A 62 1.27 -28.64 6.63
C SER A 62 0.67 -27.45 7.41
N PHE A 63 0.92 -26.20 7.02
CA PHE A 63 0.52 -25.04 7.83
C PHE A 63 -0.73 -24.25 7.36
N PHE A 64 -1.44 -24.70 6.32
CA PHE A 64 -2.74 -24.11 5.95
C PHE A 64 -3.77 -25.20 5.64
N PRO A 65 -4.78 -25.45 6.51
CA PRO A 65 -5.68 -26.60 6.40
C PRO A 65 -6.89 -26.39 5.47
N TRP A 66 -6.84 -25.43 4.55
CA TRP A 66 -7.92 -25.17 3.59
C TRP A 66 -7.44 -25.39 2.15
N ASN A 67 -6.92 -26.59 1.85
CA ASN A 67 -6.67 -26.97 0.47
C ASN A 67 -7.93 -27.66 -0.09
N MET A 68 -8.89 -26.84 -0.52
CA MET A 68 -10.14 -27.31 -1.11
C MET A 68 -9.89 -27.66 -2.60
N PRO A 69 -10.10 -28.91 -3.03
CA PRO A 69 -9.75 -29.35 -4.39
C PRO A 69 -10.57 -28.69 -5.52
N TRP A 70 -11.59 -27.89 -5.20
CA TRP A 70 -12.33 -27.09 -6.17
C TRP A 70 -11.69 -25.71 -6.45
N GLU A 71 -10.77 -25.22 -5.60
CA GLU A 71 -10.16 -23.90 -5.78
C GLU A 71 -9.28 -23.83 -7.02
N SER A 72 -8.56 -24.89 -7.37
CA SER A 72 -7.75 -24.94 -8.60
C SER A 72 -8.63 -24.87 -9.85
N SER A 73 -9.80 -25.53 -9.85
CA SER A 73 -10.74 -25.48 -10.96
C SER A 73 -11.41 -24.10 -11.09
N LEU A 74 -11.86 -23.50 -9.98
CA LEU A 74 -12.47 -22.16 -10.04
C LEU A 74 -11.45 -21.06 -10.33
N ALA A 75 -10.22 -21.15 -9.80
CA ALA A 75 -9.17 -20.18 -10.10
C ALA A 75 -8.74 -20.24 -11.58
N SER A 76 -8.65 -21.43 -12.17
CA SER A 76 -8.41 -21.58 -13.62
C SER A 76 -9.57 -21.05 -14.46
N SER A 77 -10.82 -21.28 -14.05
CA SER A 77 -11.99 -20.72 -14.75
C SER A 77 -12.12 -19.20 -14.60
N LEU A 78 -11.79 -18.64 -13.43
CA LEU A 78 -11.83 -17.20 -13.16
C LEU A 78 -10.74 -16.42 -13.88
N THR A 79 -9.57 -17.03 -14.10
CA THR A 79 -8.46 -16.39 -14.82
C THR A 79 -8.61 -16.45 -16.34
N THR A 80 -9.45 -17.36 -16.86
CA THR A 80 -9.71 -17.52 -18.30
C THR A 80 -11.05 -16.95 -18.75
N ALA A 81 -12.01 -16.76 -17.84
CA ALA A 81 -13.29 -16.16 -18.17
C ALA A 81 -13.14 -14.67 -18.53
N SER A 82 -13.66 -14.29 -19.69
CA SER A 82 -13.79 -12.88 -20.06
C SER A 82 -14.71 -12.16 -19.08
N HIS A 83 -14.50 -10.85 -18.91
CA HIS A 83 -15.42 -10.00 -18.14
C HIS A 83 -16.87 -10.16 -18.62
N ASN A 84 -17.08 -10.35 -19.92
CA ASN A 84 -18.41 -10.61 -20.49
C ASN A 84 -18.98 -11.98 -20.11
N ASP A 85 -18.14 -13.00 -19.94
CA ASP A 85 -18.57 -14.35 -19.54
C ASP A 85 -19.02 -14.37 -18.08
N LEU A 86 -18.31 -13.63 -17.21
CA LEU A 86 -18.69 -13.47 -15.81
C LEU A 86 -19.97 -12.65 -15.64
N CYS A 87 -20.15 -11.61 -16.45
CA CYS A 87 -21.38 -10.81 -16.48
C CYS A 87 -22.61 -11.62 -16.93
N ASN A 88 -22.45 -12.55 -17.87
CA ASN A 88 -23.57 -13.33 -18.38
C ASN A 88 -24.03 -14.44 -17.43
N VAL A 89 -23.12 -14.99 -16.62
CA VAL A 89 -23.41 -16.15 -15.75
C VAL A 89 -23.83 -15.74 -14.34
N ASN A 90 -23.42 -14.57 -13.86
CA ASN A 90 -23.58 -14.20 -12.45
C ASN A 90 -24.23 -12.83 -12.25
N ALA A 91 -25.55 -12.84 -12.02
CA ALA A 91 -26.34 -11.64 -11.70
C ALA A 91 -25.86 -10.90 -10.44
N THR A 92 -25.21 -11.60 -9.50
CA THR A 92 -24.64 -10.92 -8.31
C THR A 92 -23.39 -10.11 -8.68
N TYR A 93 -22.59 -10.61 -9.63
CA TYR A 93 -21.42 -9.91 -10.13
C TYR A 93 -21.79 -8.65 -10.91
N THR A 94 -22.81 -8.72 -11.78
CA THR A 94 -23.30 -7.54 -12.52
C THR A 94 -23.83 -6.46 -11.59
N ASN A 95 -24.58 -6.84 -10.54
CA ASN A 95 -25.08 -5.90 -9.54
C ASN A 95 -23.93 -5.23 -8.77
N LEU A 96 -22.92 -6.00 -8.36
CA LEU A 96 -21.76 -5.48 -7.65
C LEU A 96 -20.92 -4.56 -8.54
N PHE A 97 -20.72 -4.92 -9.81
CA PHE A 97 -20.01 -4.09 -10.79
C PHE A 97 -20.75 -2.77 -11.07
N HIS A 98 -22.08 -2.83 -11.21
CA HIS A 98 -22.90 -1.63 -11.37
C HIS A 98 -22.80 -0.72 -10.14
N ALA A 99 -22.92 -1.28 -8.93
CA ALA A 99 -22.76 -0.52 -7.69
C ALA A 99 -21.37 0.13 -7.58
N PHE A 100 -20.31 -0.60 -7.94
CA PHE A 100 -18.94 -0.06 -7.98
C PHE A 100 -18.81 1.10 -8.97
N THR A 101 -19.40 0.98 -10.15
CA THR A 101 -19.37 2.02 -11.19
C THR A 101 -20.08 3.29 -10.72
N VAL A 102 -21.27 3.16 -10.15
CA VAL A 102 -22.02 4.28 -9.55
C VAL A 102 -21.23 4.95 -8.43
N ALA A 103 -20.61 4.18 -7.54
CA ALA A 103 -19.80 4.74 -6.45
C ALA A 103 -18.58 5.51 -6.96
N LYS A 104 -17.95 5.04 -8.04
CA LYS A 104 -16.82 5.71 -8.70
C LYS A 104 -17.22 7.06 -9.30
N GLU A 105 -18.38 7.14 -9.95
CA GLU A 105 -18.94 8.39 -10.49
C GLU A 105 -19.31 9.39 -9.39
N GLN A 106 -19.84 8.91 -8.26
CA GLN A 106 -20.13 9.77 -7.11
C GLN A 106 -18.85 10.37 -6.52
N LEU A 107 -17.77 9.59 -6.41
CA LEU A 107 -16.49 10.04 -5.89
C LEU A 107 -15.85 11.12 -6.79
N SER A 108 -15.89 10.93 -8.12
CA SER A 108 -15.39 11.94 -9.06
C SER A 108 -16.19 13.25 -8.98
N THR A 109 -17.52 13.16 -8.84
CA THR A 109 -18.40 14.33 -8.68
C THR A 109 -18.08 15.12 -7.40
N LEU A 110 -17.89 14.41 -6.27
CA LEU A 110 -17.50 15.05 -5.00
C LEU A 110 -16.13 15.73 -5.09
N GLN A 111 -15.17 15.13 -5.78
CA GLN A 111 -13.84 15.71 -5.97
C GLN A 111 -13.88 17.00 -6.79
N VAL A 112 -14.71 17.05 -7.84
CA VAL A 112 -14.94 18.28 -8.62
C VAL A 112 -15.61 19.36 -7.78
N ALA A 113 -16.62 19.01 -6.98
CA ALA A 113 -17.30 19.95 -6.09
C ALA A 113 -16.34 20.52 -5.04
N PHE A 114 -15.50 19.69 -4.42
CA PHE A 114 -14.50 20.10 -3.44
C PHE A 114 -13.47 21.08 -4.04
N ASN A 115 -12.97 20.77 -5.24
CA ASN A 115 -12.03 21.65 -5.94
C ASN A 115 -12.66 23.00 -6.31
N THR A 116 -13.94 23.00 -6.68
CA THR A 116 -14.70 24.23 -6.97
C THR A 116 -14.85 25.10 -5.73
N LEU A 117 -15.22 24.50 -4.60
CA LEU A 117 -15.34 25.20 -3.32
C LEU A 117 -13.99 25.76 -2.87
N SER A 118 -12.92 24.97 -2.95
CA SER A 118 -11.58 25.40 -2.56
C SER A 118 -11.11 26.63 -3.34
N LYS A 119 -11.36 26.66 -4.66
CA LYS A 119 -11.07 27.83 -5.52
C LYS A 119 -11.86 29.07 -5.09
N SER A 120 -13.15 28.92 -4.78
CA SER A 120 -14.00 30.03 -4.33
C SER A 120 -13.56 30.64 -2.99
N VAL A 121 -13.09 29.80 -2.05
CA VAL A 121 -12.58 30.24 -0.75
C VAL A 121 -11.28 31.03 -0.89
N THR A 122 -10.37 30.56 -1.76
CA THR A 122 -9.12 31.30 -2.02
C THR A 122 -9.37 32.63 -2.70
N GLN A 123 -10.30 32.69 -3.65
CA GLN A 123 -10.65 33.92 -4.36
C GLN A 123 -11.28 34.95 -3.44
N SER A 124 -12.11 34.53 -2.49
CA SER A 124 -12.76 35.42 -1.50
C SER A 124 -11.77 35.98 -0.47
N ARG A 125 -10.61 35.35 -0.27
CA ARG A 125 -9.62 35.77 0.74
C ARG A 125 -8.62 36.82 0.23
N SER A 126 -8.52 37.00 -1.09
CA SER A 126 -7.53 37.91 -1.69
C SER A 126 -7.87 39.41 -1.58
N GLU A 127 -9.06 39.79 -1.11
CA GLU A 127 -9.45 41.22 -1.00
C GLU A 127 -9.30 41.81 0.41
N ALA A 128 -8.96 41.01 1.43
CA ALA A 128 -8.89 41.48 2.81
C ALA A 128 -7.68 40.92 3.56
N SER A 129 -6.45 41.30 3.17
CA SER A 129 -5.28 41.07 4.05
C SER A 129 -4.05 41.90 3.68
N THR A 130 -4.10 43.20 3.93
CA THR A 130 -2.89 43.99 4.25
C THR A 130 -2.68 43.94 5.77
N SER A 131 -1.86 43.00 6.24
CA SER A 131 -1.27 43.09 7.58
C SER A 131 0.11 42.44 7.59
N PRO A 132 1.17 43.23 7.90
CA PRO A 132 2.52 42.73 8.02
C PRO A 132 2.76 42.35 9.49
N LEU A 133 2.91 41.05 9.79
CA LEU A 133 3.43 40.64 11.09
C LEU A 133 4.17 39.31 10.97
N SER A 134 5.39 39.38 10.42
CA SER A 134 6.38 38.30 10.42
C SER A 134 7.60 38.74 11.23
N THR A 135 7.46 38.79 12.55
CA THR A 135 8.63 38.84 13.45
C THR A 135 8.23 38.23 14.79
N SER A 136 9.08 37.34 15.35
CA SER A 136 9.01 36.80 16.74
C SER A 136 8.36 35.41 16.95
N LEU A 137 8.91 34.35 16.34
CA LEU A 137 8.58 32.97 16.74
C LEU A 137 9.78 32.13 17.19
N SER A 138 11.00 32.68 17.16
CA SER A 138 12.22 31.91 17.45
C SER A 138 12.71 32.02 18.90
N THR A 139 12.12 32.87 19.75
CA THR A 139 12.60 33.10 21.13
C THR A 139 11.74 32.40 22.21
N GLU A 140 10.54 31.92 21.88
CA GLU A 140 9.60 31.34 22.85
C GLU A 140 9.83 29.83 23.12
N LEU A 141 10.79 29.19 22.45
CA LEU A 141 11.05 27.75 22.63
C LEU A 141 12.02 27.41 23.78
N ALA A 142 12.69 28.40 24.38
CA ALA A 142 13.76 28.15 25.34
C ALA A 142 13.29 27.93 26.79
N ASP A 143 12.04 28.25 27.14
CA ASP A 143 11.61 28.31 28.57
C ASP A 143 10.38 27.45 28.92
N ARG A 144 9.88 26.61 28.02
CA ARG A 144 8.78 25.68 28.34
C ARG A 144 9.29 24.42 29.04
N LYS A 145 9.53 24.53 30.34
CA LYS A 145 9.43 23.39 31.28
C LYS A 145 7.95 23.01 31.47
N ASP A 146 7.27 22.58 30.41
CA ASP A 146 5.91 22.05 30.56
C ASP A 146 6.02 20.70 31.29
N PRO A 147 5.43 20.55 32.49
CA PRO A 147 5.48 19.30 33.24
C PRO A 147 4.89 18.12 32.46
N ARG A 148 4.06 18.35 31.44
CA ARG A 148 3.56 17.30 30.54
C ARG A 148 4.64 16.73 29.63
N LEU A 149 5.68 17.50 29.32
CA LEU A 149 6.81 17.05 28.50
C LEU A 149 7.85 16.28 29.31
N SER A 150 7.77 16.27 30.65
CA SER A 150 8.70 15.51 31.51
C SER A 150 8.60 13.99 31.31
N LYS A 151 7.47 13.51 30.79
CA LYS A 151 7.26 12.11 30.41
C LYS A 151 7.84 11.74 29.05
N ILE A 152 8.27 12.72 28.26
CA ILE A 152 8.89 12.45 26.95
C ILE A 152 10.34 12.09 27.21
N HIS A 153 10.61 10.80 27.27
CA HIS A 153 11.97 10.29 27.26
C HIS A 153 12.56 10.48 25.87
N PHE A 154 13.50 11.42 25.74
CA PHE A 154 14.32 11.49 24.55
C PHE A 154 15.29 10.32 24.55
N TRP A 155 15.20 9.52 23.50
CA TRP A 155 16.08 8.39 23.25
C TRP A 155 17.52 8.87 23.12
N ASP A 156 18.29 8.77 24.20
CA ASP A 156 19.70 9.11 24.13
C ASP A 156 20.39 8.00 23.33
N ARG A 157 21.04 8.38 22.23
CA ARG A 157 21.71 7.41 21.37
C ARG A 157 22.86 6.86 22.19
N GLN A 158 22.79 5.61 22.66
CA GLN A 158 23.89 4.98 23.40
C GLN A 158 25.19 5.08 22.57
N THR A 159 26.03 6.06 22.90
CA THR A 159 27.21 6.44 22.11
C THR A 159 28.41 5.57 22.40
N SER A 160 28.41 4.77 23.48
CA SER A 160 29.62 4.12 24.01
C SER A 160 29.67 2.59 23.90
N ALA A 161 28.64 1.92 23.37
CA ALA A 161 28.68 0.46 23.33
C ALA A 161 29.68 -0.09 22.27
N PRO A 162 30.36 -1.22 22.53
CA PRO A 162 31.32 -1.81 21.59
C PRO A 162 30.66 -2.17 20.25
N ARG A 163 31.31 -1.85 19.13
CA ARG A 163 30.82 -2.19 17.78
C ARG A 163 31.00 -3.69 17.49
N GLY A 164 30.04 -4.30 16.78
CA GLY A 164 30.14 -5.67 16.24
C GLY A 164 29.14 -6.69 16.81
N ASN A 165 29.26 -7.95 16.36
CA ASN A 165 28.33 -9.06 16.63
C ASN A 165 28.11 -9.39 18.12
N LYS A 166 28.95 -8.88 19.02
CA LYS A 166 28.82 -9.09 20.47
C LYS A 166 27.50 -8.57 21.05
N ARG A 167 26.89 -7.55 20.43
CA ARG A 167 25.62 -6.99 20.92
C ARG A 167 24.41 -7.88 20.66
N MET A 168 24.38 -8.58 19.52
CA MET A 168 23.31 -9.55 19.26
C MET A 168 23.41 -10.75 20.21
N ALA A 169 24.62 -11.18 20.54
CA ALA A 169 24.83 -12.24 21.53
C ALA A 169 24.31 -11.86 22.93
N ALA A 170 24.30 -10.56 23.25
CA ALA A 170 23.77 -10.01 24.49
C ALA A 170 22.29 -9.62 24.42
N ASP A 171 21.58 -9.95 23.32
CA ASP A 171 20.17 -9.61 23.09
C ASP A 171 19.85 -8.10 23.15
N ILE A 172 20.83 -7.26 22.78
CA ILE A 172 20.70 -5.80 22.83
C ILE A 172 20.14 -5.30 21.49
N ASN A 173 18.97 -4.66 21.54
CA ASN A 173 18.38 -3.98 20.39
C ASN A 173 19.08 -2.62 20.12
N VAL A 174 19.78 -2.53 19.00
CA VAL A 174 20.54 -1.32 18.61
C VAL A 174 19.80 -0.46 17.59
N MET A 175 19.05 -1.09 16.68
CA MET A 175 18.52 -0.42 15.50
C MET A 175 17.12 0.16 15.71
N THR A 176 16.31 -0.49 16.54
CA THR A 176 14.89 -0.20 16.68
C THR A 176 14.53 0.07 18.14
N ASN A 177 15.38 0.85 18.82
CA ASN A 177 15.23 1.22 20.24
C ASN A 177 13.99 2.09 20.51
N TYR A 178 13.41 2.68 19.47
CA TYR A 178 12.16 3.45 19.52
C TYR A 178 10.89 2.59 19.57
N ILE A 179 11.02 1.25 19.52
CA ILE A 179 9.90 0.33 19.62
C ILE A 179 9.78 -0.10 21.09
N GLU A 180 8.82 0.51 21.78
CA GLU A 180 8.43 0.19 23.14
C GLU A 180 7.19 -0.69 23.18
N LYS A 181 7.16 -1.55 24.21
CA LYS A 181 6.00 -2.33 24.66
C LYS A 181 5.04 -1.44 25.46
N GLU A 182 3.90 -2.01 25.88
CA GLU A 182 2.88 -1.32 26.69
C GLU A 182 3.40 -0.90 28.07
N ASP A 183 4.40 -1.60 28.59
CA ASP A 183 5.06 -1.33 29.87
C ASP A 183 6.21 -0.33 29.75
N GLU A 184 6.30 0.39 28.62
CA GLU A 184 7.38 1.33 28.30
C GLU A 184 8.78 0.66 28.19
N SER A 185 8.86 -0.67 28.19
CA SER A 185 10.12 -1.38 27.99
C SER A 185 10.49 -1.46 26.51
N ILE A 186 11.77 -1.32 26.20
CA ILE A 186 12.30 -1.48 24.84
C ILE A 186 12.27 -2.96 24.48
N ILE A 187 11.87 -3.30 23.25
CA ILE A 187 11.93 -4.69 22.76
C ILE A 187 13.36 -5.26 22.79
N SER A 188 13.45 -6.56 23.02
CA SER A 188 14.70 -7.32 22.98
C SER A 188 15.34 -7.33 21.58
N GLY A 189 16.63 -7.65 21.51
CA GLY A 189 17.35 -7.79 20.24
C GLY A 189 16.76 -8.87 19.33
N LYS A 190 16.31 -9.99 19.91
CA LYS A 190 15.64 -11.11 19.23
C LYS A 190 14.29 -10.70 18.66
N GLU A 191 13.43 -10.08 19.47
CA GLU A 191 12.13 -9.56 18.99
C GLU A 191 12.33 -8.55 17.85
N ALA A 192 13.31 -7.64 18.00
CA ALA A 192 13.69 -6.71 16.95
C ALA A 192 14.17 -7.40 15.66
N GLN A 193 14.86 -8.54 15.78
CA GLN A 193 15.29 -9.35 14.65
C GLN A 193 14.11 -10.02 13.96
N GLU A 194 13.15 -10.57 14.71
CA GLU A 194 11.93 -11.19 14.18
C GLU A 194 11.05 -10.18 13.44
N ILE A 195 10.88 -8.98 14.01
CA ILE A 195 10.18 -7.87 13.36
C ILE A 195 10.82 -7.54 12.01
N ARG A 196 12.15 -7.41 11.96
CA ARG A 196 12.86 -7.16 10.70
C ARG A 196 12.76 -8.34 9.73
N ALA A 197 12.82 -9.58 10.20
CA ALA A 197 12.66 -10.75 9.34
C ALA A 197 11.28 -10.76 8.68
N THR A 198 10.23 -10.46 9.45
CA THR A 198 8.85 -10.33 8.95
C THR A 198 8.74 -9.24 7.88
N GLN A 199 9.34 -8.07 8.14
CA GLN A 199 9.40 -6.96 7.18
C GLN A 199 10.00 -7.39 5.84
N LEU A 200 11.11 -8.14 5.86
CA LEU A 200 11.79 -8.62 4.65
C LEU A 200 10.96 -9.64 3.88
N VAL A 201 10.16 -10.47 4.57
CA VAL A 201 9.21 -11.39 3.92
C VAL A 201 8.15 -10.58 3.17
N ILE A 202 7.55 -9.57 3.80
CA ILE A 202 6.54 -8.71 3.18
C ILE A 202 7.09 -8.00 1.94
N TYR A 203 8.33 -7.50 1.98
CA TYR A 203 8.94 -6.89 0.79
C TYR A 203 9.10 -7.86 -0.37
N ARG A 204 9.47 -9.12 -0.10
CA ARG A 204 9.54 -10.16 -1.13
C ARG A 204 8.17 -10.50 -1.68
N ASP A 205 7.14 -10.51 -0.84
CA ASP A 205 5.77 -10.78 -1.27
C ASP A 205 5.25 -9.66 -2.17
N ILE A 206 5.49 -8.40 -1.81
CA ILE A 206 5.16 -7.24 -2.67
C ILE A 206 5.93 -7.32 -3.99
N GLN A 207 7.24 -7.61 -3.96
CA GLN A 207 8.06 -7.73 -5.16
C GLN A 207 7.55 -8.83 -6.11
N ARG A 208 7.09 -9.96 -5.58
CA ARG A 208 6.53 -11.06 -6.38
C ARG A 208 5.16 -10.73 -6.96
N ALA A 209 4.30 -10.08 -6.18
CA ALA A 209 2.94 -9.77 -6.58
C ALA A 209 2.89 -8.60 -7.58
N CYS A 210 3.65 -7.54 -7.32
CA CYS A 210 3.58 -6.27 -8.04
C CYS A 210 4.99 -5.66 -8.19
N PRO A 211 5.86 -6.20 -9.06
CA PRO A 211 7.24 -5.72 -9.20
C PRO A 211 7.32 -4.27 -9.69
N GLU A 212 6.34 -3.82 -10.49
CA GLU A 212 6.28 -2.45 -11.02
C GLU A 212 5.91 -1.41 -9.96
N ASP A 213 5.23 -1.82 -8.89
CA ASP A 213 4.78 -0.95 -7.79
C ASP A 213 5.86 -0.75 -6.72
N LEU A 214 7.03 -1.39 -6.88
CA LEU A 214 8.10 -1.35 -5.90
C LEU A 214 8.88 -0.03 -6.05
N PRO A 215 8.79 0.91 -5.09
CA PRO A 215 9.35 2.25 -5.28
C PRO A 215 10.87 2.25 -5.11
N LYS A 216 11.57 3.19 -5.74
CA LYS A 216 13.03 3.35 -5.53
C LYS A 216 13.39 3.71 -4.07
N THR A 217 12.50 4.42 -3.38
CA THR A 217 12.62 4.78 -1.97
C THR A 217 11.28 4.54 -1.28
N TRP A 218 11.29 4.14 0.00
CA TRP A 218 10.05 3.87 0.72
C TRP A 218 9.10 5.07 0.78
N GLY A 219 9.64 6.30 0.83
CA GLY A 219 8.84 7.53 0.80
C GLY A 219 8.07 7.77 -0.51
N ALA A 220 8.40 7.05 -1.58
CA ALA A 220 7.68 7.09 -2.85
C ALA A 220 6.72 5.89 -3.03
N ALA A 221 6.51 5.07 -1.98
CA ALA A 221 5.57 3.96 -2.03
C ALA A 221 4.14 4.42 -2.29
N SER A 222 3.40 3.66 -3.10
CA SER A 222 1.97 3.92 -3.32
C SER A 222 1.17 3.67 -2.05
N LEU A 223 0.00 4.33 -1.93
CA LEU A 223 -0.89 4.15 -0.78
C LEU A 223 -1.31 2.68 -0.59
N ALA A 224 -1.49 1.94 -1.69
CA ALA A 224 -1.82 0.52 -1.66
C ALA A 224 -0.70 -0.30 -1.00
N VAL A 225 0.55 -0.08 -1.42
CA VAL A 225 1.73 -0.76 -0.86
C VAL A 225 1.91 -0.44 0.62
N ILE A 226 1.76 0.84 1.00
CA ILE A 226 1.85 1.27 2.40
C ILE A 226 0.75 0.60 3.25
N THR A 227 -0.49 0.58 2.75
CA THR A 227 -1.62 -0.01 3.48
C THR A 227 -1.45 -1.52 3.65
N TYR A 228 -1.03 -2.21 2.59
CA TYR A 228 -0.71 -3.64 2.62
C TYR A 228 0.39 -3.94 3.65
N HIS A 229 1.50 -3.21 3.55
CA HIS A 229 2.64 -3.35 4.47
C HIS A 229 2.22 -3.17 5.93
N ARG A 230 1.50 -2.09 6.24
CA ARG A 230 0.99 -1.81 7.60
C ARG A 230 0.08 -2.93 8.10
N ALA A 231 -0.88 -3.37 7.29
CA ALA A 231 -1.82 -4.42 7.68
C ALA A 231 -1.10 -5.71 8.07
N HIS A 232 -0.14 -6.16 7.25
CA HIS A 232 0.64 -7.37 7.53
C HIS A 232 1.57 -7.20 8.74
N MET A 233 2.25 -6.06 8.88
CA MET A 233 3.09 -5.80 10.04
C MET A 233 2.28 -5.75 11.35
N TYR A 234 1.06 -5.22 11.32
CA TYR A 234 0.19 -5.15 12.49
C TYR A 234 -0.43 -6.49 12.86
N ALA A 235 -0.70 -7.35 11.88
CA ALA A 235 -1.14 -8.70 12.15
C ALA A 235 -0.05 -9.52 12.83
N ALA A 236 1.21 -9.39 12.39
CA ALA A 236 2.33 -10.12 12.95
C ALA A 236 2.85 -9.53 14.27
N HIS A 237 2.91 -8.20 14.37
CA HIS A 237 3.54 -7.49 15.50
C HIS A 237 2.63 -6.38 16.04
N PRO A 238 1.63 -6.71 16.89
CA PRO A 238 0.65 -5.75 17.40
C PRO A 238 1.26 -4.54 18.12
N ILE A 239 2.44 -4.69 18.72
CA ILE A 239 3.22 -3.63 19.38
C ILE A 239 3.47 -2.41 18.48
N LEU A 240 3.56 -2.61 17.16
CA LEU A 240 3.76 -1.52 16.20
C LEU A 240 2.52 -0.61 16.07
N ARG A 241 1.35 -1.06 16.53
CA ARG A 241 0.11 -0.26 16.59
C ARG A 241 0.11 0.72 17.77
N LEU A 242 1.00 0.54 18.75
CA LEU A 242 1.15 1.42 19.92
C LEU A 242 1.88 2.72 19.55
N CYS A 243 1.38 3.43 18.54
CA CYS A 243 1.87 4.74 18.12
C CYS A 243 0.81 5.53 17.35
N SER A 244 0.80 6.86 17.52
CA SER A 244 -0.06 7.76 16.75
C SER A 244 0.45 7.91 15.32
N GLY A 245 -0.43 7.80 14.33
CA GLY A 245 -0.05 8.07 12.93
C GLY A 245 0.97 7.07 12.35
N HIS A 246 1.03 5.85 12.88
CA HIS A 246 1.82 4.75 12.31
C HIS A 246 3.34 5.02 12.24
N TRP A 247 3.86 5.98 13.00
CA TRP A 247 5.25 6.43 12.83
C TRP A 247 6.29 5.33 13.13
N LYS A 248 6.01 4.38 14.04
CA LYS A 248 6.92 3.27 14.35
C LYS A 248 7.14 2.37 13.12
N VAL A 249 6.06 1.97 12.45
CA VAL A 249 6.14 1.09 11.27
C VAL A 249 6.72 1.81 10.05
N GLU A 250 6.41 3.09 9.85
CA GLU A 250 6.99 3.89 8.76
C GLU A 250 8.49 4.12 8.92
N ARG A 251 8.91 4.41 10.16
CA ARG A 251 10.34 4.57 10.47
C ARG A 251 11.09 3.26 10.27
N LEU A 252 10.51 2.15 10.73
CA LEU A 252 11.07 0.81 10.52
C LEU A 252 11.20 0.48 9.03
N ALA A 253 10.17 0.79 8.24
CA ALA A 253 10.19 0.57 6.81
C ALA A 253 11.27 1.39 6.12
N THR A 254 11.30 2.70 6.36
CA THR A 254 12.31 3.60 5.81
C THR A 254 13.75 3.15 6.11
N GLN A 255 13.99 2.70 7.34
CA GLN A 255 15.32 2.28 7.80
C GLN A 255 15.78 0.95 7.19
N THR A 256 14.86 0.01 6.99
CA THR A 256 15.18 -1.35 6.50
C THR A 256 15.11 -1.46 4.97
N TYR A 257 14.27 -0.65 4.34
CA TYR A 257 13.99 -0.72 2.90
C TYR A 257 15.23 -0.47 2.05
N SER A 258 15.98 0.59 2.34
CA SER A 258 17.17 0.95 1.56
C SER A 258 18.21 -0.17 1.54
N SER A 259 18.49 -0.77 2.70
CA SER A 259 19.43 -1.88 2.83
C SER A 259 18.97 -3.15 2.11
N TRP A 260 17.66 -3.43 2.11
CA TRP A 260 17.11 -4.58 1.40
C TRP A 260 17.13 -4.35 -0.11
N TYR A 261 16.70 -3.17 -0.57
CA TYR A 261 16.62 -2.80 -1.97
C TYR A 261 17.99 -2.89 -2.65
N THR A 262 19.05 -2.42 -1.99
CA THR A 262 20.43 -2.54 -2.47
C THR A 262 20.98 -3.96 -2.50
N ALA A 263 20.37 -4.90 -1.77
CA ALA A 263 20.83 -6.29 -1.72
C ALA A 263 20.14 -7.17 -2.78
N VAL A 264 19.02 -6.72 -3.34
CA VAL A 264 18.19 -7.47 -4.29
C VAL A 264 18.45 -7.05 -5.74
N LEU A 265 18.84 -5.79 -5.97
CA LEU A 265 19.23 -5.25 -7.29
C LEU A 265 20.75 -5.27 -7.47
#